data_AF-A0AAE3ZGK6-F1
#
_entry.id   AF-A0AAE3ZGK6-F1
#
_cell.length_a   1.000
_cell.length_b   1.000
_cell.length_c   1.000
_cell.angle_alpha   90.00
_cell.angle_beta   90.00
_cell.angle_gamma   90.00
#
_symmetry.space_group_name_H-M   'P 1'
#
loop_
_entity.id
_entity.type
_entity.pdbx_description
1 polymer ?
#
loop_
_entity_poly.entity_id
_entity_poly.type
_entity_poly.pdbx_seq_one_letter_code
_entity_poly.pdbx_strand_id
1 'polypeptide(L)' 'MATIQVRDLSEDSYEIYRKRARAAGQSLQAHVRDVLETEAAKTPKAEVLAAMEEARRNNTGSGVTIESILADKDADRR' A
#
# COMPACT_ATOMS: atom_id res chain seq x y z
N MET A 1 19.34 -10.64 -7.11
CA MET A 1 18.44 -11.09 -8.20
C MET A 1 17.65 -12.26 -7.67
N ALA A 2 16.34 -12.07 -7.45
CA ALA A 2 15.45 -13.13 -7.02
C ALA A 2 14.68 -13.65 -8.24
N THR A 3 14.49 -14.95 -8.32
CA THR A 3 13.73 -15.59 -9.41
C THR A 3 12.53 -16.31 -8.80
N ILE A 4 11.36 -16.03 -9.35
CA ILE A 4 10.11 -16.70 -8.98
C ILE A 4 9.73 -17.63 -10.13
N GLN A 5 9.51 -18.91 -9.82
CA GLN A 5 8.90 -19.87 -10.74
C GLN A 5 7.44 -20.05 -10.37
N VAL A 6 6.53 -19.77 -11.31
CA VAL A 6 5.09 -20.00 -11.15
C VAL A 6 4.74 -21.29 -11.87
N ARG A 7 4.25 -22.29 -11.13
CA ARG A 7 3.83 -23.58 -11.67
C ARG A 7 2.31 -23.62 -11.80
N ASP A 8 1.83 -24.52 -12.66
CA ASP A 8 0.41 -24.82 -12.83
C ASP A 8 -0.47 -23.60 -13.13
N LEU A 9 0.09 -22.63 -13.88
CA LEU A 9 -0.65 -21.48 -14.37
C LEU A 9 -1.68 -21.96 -15.41
N SER A 10 -2.94 -21.53 -15.27
CA SER A 10 -3.96 -21.88 -16.26
C SER A 10 -3.59 -21.31 -17.64
N GLU A 11 -3.88 -22.07 -18.70
CA GLU A 11 -3.61 -21.67 -20.08
C GLU A 11 -4.26 -20.33 -20.42
N ASP A 12 -5.51 -20.12 -19.97
CA ASP A 12 -6.24 -18.87 -20.17
C ASP A 12 -5.50 -17.68 -19.55
N SER A 13 -4.99 -17.82 -18.32
CA SER A 13 -4.23 -16.76 -17.64
C SER A 13 -2.94 -16.48 -18.39
N TYR A 14 -2.23 -17.53 -18.81
CA TYR A 14 -0.99 -17.41 -19.58
C TYR A 14 -1.21 -16.61 -20.87
N GLU A 15 -2.23 -16.96 -21.64
CA GLU A 15 -2.53 -16.28 -22.91
C GLU A 15 -3.02 -14.83 -22.71
N ILE A 16 -3.76 -14.54 -21.64
CA ILE A 16 -4.14 -13.16 -21.29
C ILE A 16 -2.89 -12.32 -21.03
N TYR A 17 -1.98 -12.77 -20.16
CA TYR A 17 -0.76 -12.01 -19.86
C TYR A 17 0.16 -11.91 -21.07
N ARG A 18 0.23 -12.94 -21.91
CA ARG A 18 1.01 -12.92 -23.15
C ARG A 18 0.49 -11.87 -24.13
N LYS A 19 -0.83 -11.78 -24.32
CA LYS A 19 -1.45 -10.77 -25.18
C LYS A 19 -1.20 -9.36 -24.65
N ARG A 20 -1.34 -9.14 -23.34
CA ARG A 20 -1.06 -7.85 -22.70
C ARG A 20 0.41 -7.44 -22.81
N ALA A 21 1.33 -8.38 -22.57
CA ALA A 21 2.76 -8.13 -22.73
C ALA A 21 3.11 -7.71 -24.17
N ARG A 22 2.57 -8.41 -25.17
CA ARG A 22 2.75 -8.04 -26.59
C ARG A 22 2.19 -6.66 -26.92
N ALA A 23 0.99 -6.33 -26.42
CA ALA A 23 0.38 -5.02 -26.62
C ALA A 23 1.22 -3.89 -25.99
N ALA A 24 1.91 -4.17 -24.87
CA ALA A 24 2.83 -3.24 -24.23
C ALA A 24 4.25 -3.23 -24.86
N GLY A 25 4.53 -4.06 -25.88
CA GLY A 25 5.87 -4.20 -26.46
C GLY A 25 6.89 -4.84 -25.52
N GLN A 26 6.44 -5.57 -24.50
CA GLN A 26 7.27 -6.17 -23.46
C GLN A 26 7.39 -7.69 -23.64
N SER A 27 8.47 -8.28 -23.12
CA SER A 27 8.49 -9.72 -22.90
C SER A 27 7.48 -10.11 -21.81
N LEU A 28 6.97 -11.34 -21.85
CA LEU A 28 6.03 -11.82 -20.82
C LEU A 28 6.63 -11.72 -19.41
N GLN A 29 7.91 -12.06 -19.25
CA GLN A 29 8.60 -11.96 -17.96
C GLN A 29 8.69 -10.51 -17.46
N ALA A 30 9.01 -9.55 -18.34
CA ALA A 30 9.06 -8.15 -17.96
C ALA A 30 7.68 -7.64 -17.53
N HIS A 31 6.65 -7.95 -18.30
CA HIS A 31 5.28 -7.54 -18.00
C HIS A 31 4.79 -8.12 -16.66
N VAL A 32 5.00 -9.42 -16.41
CA VAL A 32 4.59 -10.07 -15.16
C VAL A 32 5.38 -9.53 -13.96
N ARG A 33 6.68 -9.24 -14.14
CA ARG A 33 7.47 -8.58 -13.09
C ARG A 33 6.86 -7.23 -12.72
N ASP A 34 6.53 -6.39 -13.70
CA ASP A 34 5.94 -5.07 -13.44
C ASP A 34 4.59 -5.18 -12.72
N VAL A 35 3.79 -6.20 -13.06
CA VAL A 35 2.55 -6.52 -12.32
C VAL A 35 2.85 -6.88 -10.87
N LEU A 36 3.82 -7.75 -10.60
CA LEU A 36 4.19 -8.16 -9.24
C LEU A 36 4.77 -7.00 -8.42
N GLU A 37 5.61 -6.17 -9.02
CA GLU A 37 6.15 -4.95 -8.39
C GLU A 37 5.02 -3.97 -8.04
N THR A 38 4.07 -3.79 -8.96
CA THR A 38 2.90 -2.92 -8.74
C THR A 38 2.01 -3.46 -7.62
N GLU A 39 1.77 -4.77 -7.56
CA GLU A 39 1.03 -5.38 -6.46
C GLU A 39 1.78 -5.27 -5.13
N ALA A 40 3.10 -5.50 -5.12
CA ALA A 40 3.93 -5.38 -3.91
C ALA A 40 4.00 -3.94 -3.38
N ALA A 41 3.92 -2.94 -4.26
CA ALA A 41 3.87 -1.54 -3.87
C ALA A 41 2.55 -1.14 -3.19
N LYS A 42 1.49 -1.94 -3.33
CA LYS A 42 0.22 -1.68 -2.64
C LYS A 42 0.32 -2.18 -1.21
N THR A 43 0.13 -1.29 -0.24
CA THR A 43 -0.06 -1.72 1.16
C THR A 43 -1.38 -2.50 1.26
N PRO A 44 -1.37 -3.78 1.68
CA PRO A 44 -2.60 -4.53 1.89
C PRO A 44 -3.48 -3.79 2.90
N LYS A 45 -4.79 -3.69 2.63
CA LYS A 45 -5.73 -3.01 3.55
C LYS A 45 -5.65 -3.55 4.98
N ALA A 46 -5.36 -4.85 5.13
CA ALA A 46 -5.16 -5.50 6.42
C ALA A 46 -3.91 -4.98 7.16
N GLU A 47 -2.81 -4.74 6.43
CA GLU A 47 -1.59 -4.16 7.00
C GLU A 47 -1.78 -2.67 7.34
N VAL A 48 -2.52 -1.92 6.52
CA VAL A 48 -2.91 -0.54 6.87
C VAL A 48 -3.75 -0.54 8.15
N LEU A 49 -4.71 -1.46 8.29
CA LEU A 49 -5.56 -1.54 9.48
C LEU A 49 -4.74 -1.93 10.72
N ALA A 50 -3.84 -2.90 10.58
CA ALA A 50 -2.93 -3.30 11.65
C ALA A 50 -2.01 -2.14 12.07
N ALA A 51 -1.44 -1.40 11.11
CA ALA A 51 -0.63 -0.21 11.38
C ALA A 51 -1.45 0.91 12.03
N MET A 52 -2.71 1.10 11.64
CA MET A 52 -3.62 2.05 12.28
C MET A 52 -3.97 1.64 13.72
N GLU A 53 -4.22 0.36 13.96
CA GLU A 53 -4.46 -0.15 15.32
C GLU A 53 -3.22 0.00 16.20
N GLU A 54 -2.04 -0.29 15.67
CA GLU A 54 -0.77 -0.12 16.37
C GLU A 54 -0.50 1.36 16.67
N ALA A 55 -0.69 2.25 15.68
CA ALA A 55 -0.63 3.68 15.87
C ALA A 55 -1.63 4.16 16.92
N ARG A 56 -2.86 3.60 16.96
CA ARG A 56 -3.86 3.93 17.98
C ARG A 56 -3.46 3.44 19.38
N ARG A 57 -2.88 2.24 19.50
CA ARG A 57 -2.38 1.72 20.78
C ARG A 57 -1.23 2.56 21.32
N ASN A 58 -0.37 3.05 20.43
CA ASN A 58 0.78 3.88 20.80
C ASN A 58 0.43 5.36 20.93
N ASN A 59 -0.74 5.79 20.44
CA ASN A 59 -1.21 7.16 20.56
C ASN A 59 -1.83 7.37 21.94
N THR A 60 -1.04 7.96 22.85
CA THR A 60 -1.49 8.37 24.20
C THR A 60 -2.35 9.64 24.19
N GLY A 61 -2.76 10.12 23.01
CA GLY A 61 -3.36 11.43 22.82
C GLY A 61 -2.32 12.55 22.83
N SER A 62 -2.69 13.73 22.34
CA SER A 62 -1.84 14.93 22.41
C SER A 62 -1.81 15.58 23.80
N GLY A 63 -2.60 15.07 24.76
CA GLY A 63 -2.81 15.72 26.06
C GLY A 63 -3.58 17.04 25.97
N VAL A 64 -4.01 17.45 24.78
CA VAL A 64 -4.74 18.70 24.53
C VAL A 64 -6.18 18.53 24.99
N THR A 65 -6.62 19.41 25.88
CA THR A 65 -8.01 19.48 26.34
C THR A 65 -8.70 20.69 25.71
N ILE A 66 -10.03 20.72 25.78
CA ILE A 66 -10.80 21.88 25.31
C ILE A 66 -10.40 23.12 26.10
N GLU A 67 -10.15 22.96 27.40
CA GLU A 67 -9.70 24.01 28.30
C GLU A 67 -8.33 24.57 27.91
N SER A 68 -7.37 23.71 27.52
CA SER A 68 -6.05 24.18 27.08
C SER A 68 -6.13 24.94 25.75
N ILE A 69 -7.00 24.50 24.83
CA ILE A 69 -7.24 25.21 23.55
C ILE A 69 -7.82 26.60 23.80
N LEU A 70 -8.80 26.70 24.70
CA LEU A 70 -9.43 27.97 25.03
C LEU A 70 -8.45 28.93 25.73
N ALA A 71 -7.62 28.40 26.64
CA ALA A 71 -6.59 29.17 27.32
C ALA A 71 -5.56 29.77 26.34
N ASP A 72 -5.03 28.97 25.41
CA ASP A 72 -4.09 29.46 24.38
C ASP A 72 -4.74 30.51 23.48
N LYS A 73 -6.00 30.27 23.04
CA LYS A 73 -6.76 31.21 22.21
C LYS A 73 -7.04 32.56 22.90
N ASP A 74 -7.13 32.56 24.23
CA ASP A 74 -7.32 33.78 25.01
C ASP A 74 -5.99 34.48 25.34
N ALA A 75 -4.88 33.72 25.45
CA ALA A 75 -3.53 34.25 25.59
C ALA A 75 -3.06 34.97 24.30
N ASP A 76 -3.40 34.44 23.13
CA ASP A 76 -3.03 35.02 21.82
C ASP A 76 -3.79 36.32 21.50
N ARG A 77 -4.84 36.64 22.26
CA ARG A 77 -5.67 37.86 22.11
C ARG A 77 -5.26 39.01 23.04
N ARG A 78 -4.23 38.83 23.88
CA ARG A 78 -3.70 39.86 24.80
C ARG A 78 -2.37 40.39 24.32
#